data_AF-A0A1L8MNR0-F1
#
_entry.id   AF-A0A1L8MNR0-F1
#
_cell.length_a   1.000
_cell.length_b   1.000
_cell.length_c   1.000
_cell.angle_alpha   90.00
_cell.angle_beta   90.00
_cell.angle_gamma   90.00
#
_symmetry.space_group_name_H-M   'P 1'
#
loop_
_entity.id
_entity.type
_entity.pdbx_description
1 polymer ?
#
loop_
_entity_poly.entity_id
_entity_poly.type
_entity_poly.pdbx_seq_one_letter_code
_entity_poly.pdbx_strand_id
1 'polypeptide(L)'
;MTKRFIVVGGVAGGASVAARIRRLDENASITIYDKGSDISFSNCCLPNYFSGEVDEIENLIFYNSESFKATYNLDAKTLCEVTEIDSLNHKIKVFDIKNGTEFEDSYDYLILSPGAKAIKPKSIKGIDSEHVFTLKNVSDVRFIDSYLTINNVEDIVVVGGGFIGVEIAECLKTSGKNVTLVEASSQIMMPFDNDMVQMLHKELFDNGVDLILEDAVNEISDKDVLLSSGKRLSAQAVVMAIGVQPDVAFAEKSGVVLGETGAIAVNHNYETNLKDVYAVGDAIEVSHLITGEKTRLPLAGQAQKQARKVADALFGKLSSNKGVIGSSCIRVFEMNAASTGFNEKDCQKRKIDYRTVYVIPNDRVGIMPDACPMHLKVIYHYPSGKILGGQAISKGNPIKNINVLATVISMGGSLEDLKDLELCYAPAFSTAKDPVNFAGIVGLNQLHNVYQQVPMSQVRELVNSKAFILDVRGKSAFEKAHIKGAVNIPLDEIRQRLNEIPRDRTVYIHCRTSWNSYYAICALKGYGFNNIINIQGSFLGLSYHEYFKDKTTDRESILTDYNFN
;
A
#
# COMPACT_ATOMS: atom_id res chain seq x y z
N MET A 1 -15.43 -31.00 30.38
CA MET A 1 -14.46 -30.17 31.12
C MET A 1 -14.36 -28.83 30.40
N THR A 2 -14.24 -27.74 31.15
CA THR A 2 -13.95 -26.42 30.60
C THR A 2 -12.59 -26.42 29.93
N LYS A 3 -12.54 -26.06 28.64
CA LYS A 3 -11.28 -25.91 27.90
C LYS A 3 -10.60 -24.59 28.26
N ARG A 4 -9.28 -24.62 28.42
CA ARG A 4 -8.42 -23.46 28.72
C ARG A 4 -7.65 -23.01 27.49
N PHE A 5 -7.89 -21.76 27.08
CA PHE A 5 -7.26 -21.12 25.94
C PHE A 5 -6.35 -20.00 26.43
N ILE A 6 -5.09 -20.02 25.99
CA ILE A 6 -4.16 -18.91 26.18
C ILE A 6 -3.89 -18.23 24.85
N VAL A 7 -3.94 -16.91 24.84
CA VAL A 7 -3.64 -16.07 23.67
C VAL A 7 -2.48 -15.15 23.99
N VAL A 8 -1.45 -15.12 23.13
CA VAL A 8 -0.26 -14.26 23.27
C VAL A 8 -0.37 -13.09 22.29
N GLY A 9 -0.56 -11.88 22.82
CA GLY A 9 -0.83 -10.65 22.07
C GLY A 9 -2.32 -10.31 22.02
N GLY A 10 -2.68 -9.13 22.50
CA GLY A 10 -4.06 -8.67 22.75
C GLY A 10 -4.59 -7.66 21.74
N VAL A 11 -4.05 -7.61 20.52
CA VAL A 11 -4.47 -6.66 19.48
C VAL A 11 -5.19 -7.39 18.33
N ALA A 12 -4.91 -7.08 17.05
CA ALA A 12 -5.75 -7.47 15.92
C ALA A 12 -6.04 -8.98 15.79
N GLY A 13 -5.00 -9.83 15.89
CA GLY A 13 -5.14 -11.28 15.82
C GLY A 13 -5.73 -11.85 17.10
N GLY A 14 -5.01 -11.71 18.22
CA GLY A 14 -5.38 -12.36 19.47
C GLY A 14 -6.70 -11.92 20.09
N ALA A 15 -7.03 -10.61 20.11
CA ALA A 15 -8.33 -10.16 20.59
C ALA A 15 -9.48 -10.72 19.73
N SER A 16 -9.27 -10.83 18.41
CA SER A 16 -10.24 -11.39 17.48
C SER A 16 -10.46 -12.91 17.70
N VAL A 17 -9.38 -13.66 17.94
CA VAL A 17 -9.45 -15.09 18.30
C VAL A 17 -10.23 -15.27 19.59
N ALA A 18 -9.84 -14.56 20.66
CA ALA A 18 -10.45 -14.65 21.97
C ALA A 18 -11.96 -14.35 21.92
N ALA A 19 -12.34 -13.25 21.27
CA ALA A 19 -13.74 -12.87 21.09
C ALA A 19 -14.53 -13.91 20.26
N ARG A 20 -13.90 -14.56 19.27
CA ARG A 20 -14.55 -15.63 18.50
C ARG A 20 -14.72 -16.91 19.32
N ILE A 21 -13.73 -17.31 20.12
CA ILE A 21 -13.81 -18.48 21.00
C ILE A 21 -14.95 -18.30 22.00
N ARG A 22 -15.06 -17.14 22.66
CA ARG A 22 -16.18 -16.86 23.59
C ARG A 22 -17.55 -17.07 22.93
N ARG A 23 -17.74 -16.59 21.70
CA ARG A 23 -19.01 -16.81 20.96
C ARG A 23 -19.27 -18.26 20.56
N LEU A 24 -18.24 -19.11 20.54
CA LEU A 24 -18.37 -20.54 20.23
C LEU A 24 -18.57 -21.38 21.50
N ASP A 25 -18.02 -20.94 22.64
CA ASP A 25 -18.15 -21.60 23.94
C ASP A 25 -18.12 -20.58 25.09
N GLU A 26 -19.29 -20.39 25.70
CA GLU A 26 -19.46 -19.49 26.84
C GLU A 26 -18.78 -20.01 28.12
N ASN A 27 -18.49 -21.31 28.19
CA ASN A 27 -17.81 -21.92 29.33
C ASN A 27 -16.29 -21.93 29.18
N ALA A 28 -15.74 -21.56 28.01
CA ALA A 28 -14.31 -21.52 27.78
C ALA A 28 -13.59 -20.59 28.78
N SER A 29 -12.47 -21.06 29.33
CA SER A 29 -11.55 -20.23 30.11
C SER A 29 -10.55 -19.60 29.14
N ILE A 30 -10.55 -18.27 29.00
CA ILE A 30 -9.75 -17.57 27.99
C ILE A 30 -8.91 -16.51 28.69
N THR A 31 -7.58 -16.63 28.58
CA THR A 31 -6.64 -15.63 29.11
C THR A 31 -5.76 -15.08 27.99
N ILE A 32 -5.69 -13.75 27.89
CA ILE A 32 -4.86 -13.03 26.95
C ILE A 32 -3.69 -12.43 27.72
N TYR A 33 -2.47 -12.69 27.27
CA TYR A 33 -1.25 -12.07 27.78
C TYR A 33 -0.74 -11.07 26.76
N ASP A 34 -0.53 -9.83 27.18
CA ASP A 34 0.12 -8.80 26.38
C ASP A 34 1.23 -8.12 27.18
N LYS A 35 2.39 -7.92 26.54
CA LYS A 35 3.54 -7.25 27.17
C LYS A 35 3.36 -5.73 27.25
N GLY A 36 2.52 -5.15 26.40
CA GLY A 36 2.20 -3.73 26.41
C GLY A 36 1.22 -3.36 27.53
N SER A 37 1.08 -2.06 27.77
CA SER A 37 0.09 -1.51 28.70
C SER A 37 -1.33 -1.58 28.16
N ASP A 38 -1.49 -1.51 26.84
CA ASP A 38 -2.76 -1.33 26.15
C ASP A 38 -3.07 -2.53 25.24
N ILE A 39 -4.34 -2.91 25.19
CA ILE A 39 -4.89 -3.97 24.33
C ILE A 39 -5.99 -3.40 23.45
N SER A 40 -6.40 -4.15 22.41
CA SER A 40 -7.54 -3.78 21.57
C SER A 40 -7.51 -2.31 21.11
N PHE A 41 -6.35 -1.82 20.68
CA PHE A 41 -6.19 -0.47 20.16
C PHE A 41 -6.07 -0.47 18.63
N SER A 42 -6.31 0.69 18.01
CA SER A 42 -6.21 0.87 16.56
C SER A 42 -4.78 1.21 16.14
N ASN A 43 -3.98 0.20 15.77
CA ASN A 43 -2.65 0.43 15.18
C ASN A 43 -2.70 1.33 13.94
N CYS A 44 -3.77 1.21 13.14
CA CYS A 44 -3.94 1.96 11.90
C CYS A 44 -4.27 3.43 12.13
N CYS A 45 -4.72 3.81 13.33
CA CYS A 45 -5.07 5.19 13.65
C CYS A 45 -3.99 5.92 14.47
N LEU A 46 -2.87 5.26 14.80
CA LEU A 46 -1.79 5.89 15.58
C LEU A 46 -1.24 7.16 14.91
N PRO A 47 -1.02 7.21 13.58
CA PRO A 47 -0.59 8.45 12.92
C PRO A 47 -1.62 9.57 13.03
N ASN A 48 -2.92 9.25 12.94
CA ASN A 48 -4.03 10.20 12.88
C ASN A 48 -4.20 11.02 14.17
N TYR A 49 -3.62 10.59 15.29
CA TYR A 49 -3.51 11.43 16.48
C TYR A 49 -2.68 12.69 16.19
N PHE A 50 -1.57 12.56 15.46
CA PHE A 50 -0.67 13.69 15.19
C PHE A 50 -1.23 14.72 14.21
N SER A 51 -2.26 14.38 13.42
CA SER A 51 -2.99 15.35 12.59
C SER A 51 -4.18 15.99 13.32
N GLY A 52 -4.56 15.47 14.49
CA GLY A 52 -5.78 15.85 15.20
C GLY A 52 -7.06 15.22 14.63
N GLU A 53 -6.97 14.26 13.70
CA GLU A 53 -8.15 13.48 13.27
C GLU A 53 -8.64 12.51 14.36
N VAL A 54 -7.73 12.11 15.25
CA VAL A 54 -8.06 11.44 16.51
C VAL A 54 -7.75 12.40 17.65
N ASP A 55 -8.78 12.97 18.26
CA ASP A 55 -8.65 14.07 19.22
C ASP A 55 -7.87 13.73 20.50
N GLU A 56 -8.02 12.50 21.00
CA GLU A 56 -7.42 12.05 22.27
C GLU A 56 -6.76 10.68 22.08
N ILE A 57 -5.62 10.45 22.74
CA ILE A 57 -4.88 9.17 22.65
C ILE A 57 -5.76 8.01 23.14
N GLU A 58 -6.64 8.26 24.11
CA GLU A 58 -7.56 7.29 24.68
C GLU A 58 -8.56 6.76 23.65
N ASN A 59 -8.92 7.56 22.63
CA ASN A 59 -9.80 7.13 21.54
C ASN A 59 -9.15 6.09 20.61
N LEU A 60 -7.83 5.89 20.71
CA LEU A 60 -7.15 4.79 20.03
C LEU A 60 -7.45 3.44 20.68
N ILE A 61 -7.88 3.41 21.95
CA ILE A 61 -8.09 2.19 22.74
C ILE A 61 -9.58 1.85 22.76
N PHE A 62 -9.97 0.71 22.16
CA PHE A 62 -11.36 0.30 22.15
C PHE A 62 -11.79 -0.40 23.44
N TYR A 63 -10.87 -1.17 24.05
CA TYR A 63 -11.13 -1.89 25.30
C TYR A 63 -9.88 -1.91 26.17
N ASN A 64 -10.06 -1.82 27.48
CA ASN A 64 -9.04 -2.12 28.48
C ASN A 64 -9.38 -3.47 29.16
N SER A 65 -8.51 -3.98 30.03
CA SER A 65 -8.72 -5.28 30.68
C SER A 65 -10.08 -5.39 31.41
N GLU A 66 -10.51 -4.33 32.08
CA GLU A 66 -11.77 -4.32 32.85
C GLU A 66 -12.98 -4.33 31.91
N SER A 67 -13.04 -3.44 30.91
CA SER A 67 -14.14 -3.37 29.97
C SER A 67 -14.22 -4.60 29.07
N PHE A 68 -13.07 -5.22 28.77
CA PHE A 68 -13.02 -6.46 27.99
C PHE A 68 -13.54 -7.66 28.78
N LYS A 69 -13.23 -7.74 30.08
CA LYS A 69 -13.80 -8.74 31.00
C LYS A 69 -15.30 -8.53 31.19
N ALA A 70 -15.74 -7.31 31.47
CA ALA A 70 -17.15 -7.01 31.73
C ALA A 70 -18.04 -7.28 30.51
N THR A 71 -17.55 -6.98 29.30
CA THR A 71 -18.34 -7.08 28.07
C THR A 71 -18.32 -8.48 27.46
N TYR A 72 -17.17 -9.16 27.47
CA TYR A 72 -16.98 -10.43 26.73
C TYR A 72 -16.50 -11.58 27.62
N ASN A 73 -16.41 -11.38 28.93
CA ASN A 73 -15.86 -12.37 29.85
C ASN A 73 -14.47 -12.88 29.39
N LEU A 74 -13.60 -11.97 28.95
CA LEU A 74 -12.23 -12.26 28.52
C LEU A 74 -11.25 -11.70 29.55
N ASP A 75 -10.39 -12.56 30.09
CA ASP A 75 -9.36 -12.13 31.04
C ASP A 75 -8.12 -11.65 30.28
N ALA A 76 -7.83 -10.35 30.30
CA ALA A 76 -6.65 -9.79 29.67
C ALA A 76 -5.66 -9.26 30.71
N LYS A 77 -4.44 -9.79 30.67
CA LYS A 77 -3.32 -9.45 31.54
C LYS A 77 -2.28 -8.67 30.72
N THR A 78 -2.27 -7.36 30.92
CA THR A 78 -1.29 -6.43 30.34
C THR A 78 -0.01 -6.41 31.16
N LEU A 79 1.06 -5.83 30.60
CA LEU A 79 2.39 -5.83 31.22
C LEU A 79 2.86 -7.24 31.63
N CYS A 80 2.46 -8.26 30.85
CA CYS A 80 2.79 -9.65 31.08
C CYS A 80 3.38 -10.24 29.79
N GLU A 81 4.67 -10.53 29.78
CA GLU A 81 5.37 -11.07 28.62
C GLU A 81 5.45 -12.59 28.70
N VAL A 82 5.00 -13.29 27.66
CA VAL A 82 5.23 -14.73 27.52
C VAL A 82 6.65 -14.94 26.99
N THR A 83 7.48 -15.61 27.78
CA THR A 83 8.93 -15.74 27.52
C THR A 83 9.31 -17.13 27.00
N GLU A 84 8.53 -18.16 27.32
CA GLU A 84 8.82 -19.55 26.97
C GLU A 84 7.53 -20.39 26.81
N ILE A 85 7.56 -21.38 25.92
CA ILE A 85 6.50 -22.37 25.70
C ILE A 85 7.06 -23.77 26.02
N ASP A 86 6.51 -24.41 27.05
CA ASP A 86 6.72 -25.83 27.33
C ASP A 86 5.58 -26.63 26.68
N SER A 87 5.80 -27.05 25.44
CA SER A 87 4.82 -27.82 24.68
C SER A 87 4.65 -29.26 25.16
N LEU A 88 5.61 -29.83 25.91
CA LEU A 88 5.51 -31.19 26.43
C LEU A 88 4.54 -31.26 27.60
N ASN A 89 4.59 -30.26 28.49
CA ASN A 89 3.72 -30.17 29.66
C ASN A 89 2.51 -29.24 29.45
N HIS A 90 2.34 -28.68 28.23
CA HIS A 90 1.26 -27.75 27.88
C HIS A 90 1.21 -26.52 28.81
N LYS A 91 2.37 -25.89 29.01
CA LYS A 91 2.54 -24.71 29.84
C LYS A 91 3.26 -23.58 29.11
N ILE A 92 3.04 -22.37 29.58
CA ILE A 92 3.84 -21.20 29.22
C ILE A 92 4.47 -20.59 30.46
N LYS A 93 5.57 -19.88 30.24
CA LYS A 93 6.22 -19.05 31.24
C LYS A 93 5.91 -17.58 30.98
N VAL A 94 5.50 -16.87 32.01
CA VAL A 94 5.06 -15.47 31.93
C VAL A 94 5.86 -14.63 32.91
N PHE A 95 6.43 -13.55 32.41
CA PHE A 95 7.08 -12.51 33.19
C PHE A 95 6.11 -11.35 33.42
N ASP A 96 5.72 -11.12 34.67
CA ASP A 96 4.95 -9.96 35.11
C ASP A 96 5.89 -8.76 35.24
N ILE A 97 5.82 -7.85 34.27
CA ILE A 97 6.70 -6.68 34.17
C ILE A 97 6.42 -5.72 35.33
N LYS A 98 5.18 -5.65 35.81
CA LYS A 98 4.78 -4.74 36.89
C LYS A 98 5.37 -5.17 38.23
N ASN A 99 5.37 -6.47 38.50
CA ASN A 99 5.82 -7.02 39.79
C ASN A 99 7.26 -7.57 39.74
N GLY A 100 7.85 -7.73 38.56
CA GLY A 100 9.19 -8.30 38.38
C GLY A 100 9.27 -9.79 38.72
N THR A 101 8.16 -10.51 38.59
CA THR A 101 8.04 -11.93 38.96
C THR A 101 7.74 -12.80 37.76
N GLU A 102 8.10 -14.07 37.86
CA GLU A 102 7.84 -15.06 36.82
C GLU A 102 6.94 -16.18 37.35
N PHE A 103 6.00 -16.64 36.52
CA PHE A 103 5.11 -17.74 36.88
C PHE A 103 4.77 -18.60 35.65
N GLU A 104 4.22 -19.78 35.90
CA GLU A 104 3.75 -20.70 34.86
C GLU A 104 2.22 -20.65 34.74
N ASP A 105 1.71 -20.84 33.53
CA ASP A 105 0.29 -21.02 33.25
C ASP A 105 0.07 -22.19 32.29
N SER A 106 -1.00 -22.96 32.49
CA SER A 106 -1.32 -24.18 31.73
C SER A 106 -2.33 -23.88 30.64
N TYR A 107 -2.31 -24.59 29.51
CA TYR A 107 -3.29 -24.45 28.44
C TYR A 107 -3.77 -25.79 27.90
N ASP A 108 -5.00 -25.84 27.39
CA ASP A 108 -5.40 -26.88 26.45
C ASP A 108 -5.04 -26.47 25.01
N TYR A 109 -5.16 -25.18 24.70
CA TYR A 109 -4.77 -24.59 23.42
C TYR A 109 -4.05 -23.25 23.59
N LEU A 110 -2.97 -23.06 22.83
CA LEU A 110 -2.18 -21.84 22.81
C LEU A 110 -2.28 -21.17 21.44
N ILE A 111 -2.50 -19.85 21.41
CA ILE A 111 -2.58 -19.08 20.18
C ILE A 111 -1.56 -17.94 20.23
N LEU A 112 -0.61 -17.97 19.30
CA LEU A 112 0.44 -16.97 19.15
C LEU A 112 0.00 -15.87 18.17
N SER A 113 -0.09 -14.64 18.66
CA SER A 113 -0.32 -13.44 17.86
C SER A 113 0.62 -12.28 18.27
N PRO A 114 1.96 -12.51 18.38
CA PRO A 114 2.90 -11.49 18.88
C PRO A 114 3.14 -10.34 17.89
N GLY A 115 2.67 -10.48 16.65
CA GLY A 115 2.79 -9.48 15.60
C GLY A 115 4.22 -9.33 15.08
N ALA A 116 4.59 -8.09 14.76
CA ALA A 116 5.90 -7.75 14.22
C ALA A 116 6.55 -6.62 15.02
N LYS A 117 7.88 -6.51 15.00
CA LYS A 117 8.66 -5.43 15.60
C LYS A 117 9.22 -4.50 14.53
N ALA A 118 9.25 -3.20 14.83
CA ALA A 118 9.86 -2.20 13.96
C ALA A 118 11.36 -2.50 13.78
N ILE A 119 11.87 -2.23 12.57
CA ILE A 119 13.29 -2.44 12.26
C ILE A 119 14.08 -1.19 12.67
N LYS A 120 15.10 -1.37 13.53
CA LYS A 120 16.10 -0.36 13.90
C LYS A 120 17.51 -0.89 13.54
N PRO A 121 18.07 -0.53 12.38
CA PRO A 121 19.35 -1.06 11.93
C PRO A 121 20.49 -0.53 12.81
N LYS A 122 21.23 -1.42 13.47
CA LYS A 122 22.38 -1.05 14.33
C LYS A 122 23.57 -0.47 13.56
N SER A 123 23.54 -0.56 12.23
CA SER A 123 24.52 0.10 11.35
C SER A 123 24.39 1.63 11.37
N ILE A 124 23.23 2.18 11.73
CA ILE A 124 23.01 3.62 11.83
C ILE A 124 23.50 4.10 13.20
N LYS A 125 24.48 5.00 13.21
CA LYS A 125 24.95 5.61 14.47
C LYS A 125 23.86 6.52 15.05
N GLY A 126 23.67 6.48 16.37
CA GLY A 126 22.64 7.27 17.06
C GLY A 126 21.22 6.73 16.94
N ILE A 127 21.02 5.53 16.38
CA ILE A 127 19.68 4.92 16.19
C ILE A 127 18.92 4.64 17.50
N ASP A 128 19.64 4.55 18.62
CA ASP A 128 19.09 4.29 19.95
C ASP A 128 18.94 5.58 20.81
N SER A 129 19.17 6.76 20.23
CA SER A 129 19.00 8.04 20.93
C SER A 129 17.53 8.29 21.31
N GLU A 130 17.30 9.07 22.37
CA GLU A 130 15.96 9.30 22.96
C GLU A 130 14.99 10.01 22.00
N HIS A 131 15.51 10.74 21.02
CA HIS A 131 14.75 11.45 19.98
C HIS A 131 14.50 10.60 18.71
N VAL A 132 14.83 9.31 18.76
CA VAL A 132 14.64 8.37 17.64
C VAL A 132 13.53 7.36 17.95
N PHE A 133 12.37 7.61 17.36
CA PHE A 133 11.14 6.90 17.62
C PHE A 133 10.84 5.83 16.58
N THR A 134 9.98 4.91 16.96
CA THR A 134 9.22 4.03 16.06
C THR A 134 7.75 4.19 16.40
N LEU A 135 6.85 3.88 15.47
CA LEU A 135 5.41 3.97 15.70
C LEU A 135 4.76 2.59 15.51
N LYS A 136 4.43 1.92 16.61
CA LYS A 136 3.79 0.60 16.62
C LYS A 136 2.62 0.50 17.60
N ASN A 137 2.69 1.17 18.75
CA ASN A 137 1.70 1.04 19.81
C ASN A 137 1.33 2.41 20.42
N VAL A 138 0.34 2.40 21.32
CA VAL A 138 -0.15 3.62 21.99
C VAL A 138 0.93 4.27 22.87
N SER A 139 1.78 3.47 23.53
CA SER A 139 2.90 4.01 24.30
C SER A 139 3.88 4.79 23.41
N ASP A 140 4.14 4.32 22.20
CA ASP A 140 4.97 5.05 21.22
C ASP A 140 4.36 6.43 20.90
N VAL A 141 3.04 6.50 20.69
CA VAL A 141 2.33 7.77 20.47
C VAL A 141 2.54 8.71 21.66
N ARG A 142 2.34 8.21 22.90
CA ARG A 142 2.54 9.00 24.12
C ARG A 142 3.96 9.53 24.23
N PHE A 143 4.97 8.73 23.91
CA PHE A 143 6.37 9.14 23.97
C PHE A 143 6.71 10.19 22.92
N ILE A 144 6.27 9.99 21.67
CA ILE A 144 6.50 10.96 20.59
C ILE A 144 5.80 12.28 20.95
N ASP A 145 4.51 12.26 21.29
CA ASP A 145 3.74 13.44 21.65
C ASP A 145 4.37 14.25 22.80
N SER A 146 4.75 13.54 23.88
CA SER A 146 5.41 14.15 25.03
C SER A 146 6.74 14.78 24.62
N TYR A 147 7.56 14.09 23.83
CA TYR A 147 8.86 14.59 23.40
C TYR A 147 8.73 15.82 22.49
N LEU A 148 7.82 15.77 21.51
CA LEU A 148 7.58 16.87 20.57
C LEU A 148 7.12 18.14 21.31
N THR A 149 6.22 17.97 22.28
CA THR A 149 5.69 19.07 23.09
C THR A 149 6.74 19.65 24.04
N ILE A 150 7.40 18.81 24.85
CA ILE A 150 8.35 19.26 25.87
C ILE A 150 9.55 19.98 25.24
N ASN A 151 10.04 19.48 24.10
CA ASN A 151 11.23 20.01 23.44
C ASN A 151 10.93 21.06 22.36
N ASN A 152 9.65 21.41 22.16
CA ASN A 152 9.19 22.33 21.10
C ASN A 152 9.84 21.98 19.74
N VAL A 153 9.69 20.72 19.34
CA VAL A 153 10.27 20.20 18.10
C VAL A 153 9.53 20.78 16.90
N GLU A 154 10.27 21.33 15.94
CA GLU A 154 9.72 21.83 14.67
C GLU A 154 10.20 21.00 13.48
N ASP A 155 11.47 20.59 13.47
CA ASP A 155 12.07 19.83 12.36
C ASP A 155 12.11 18.33 12.66
N ILE A 156 11.45 17.54 11.82
CA ILE A 156 11.32 16.09 11.97
C ILE A 156 11.75 15.39 10.68
N VAL A 157 12.61 14.38 10.83
CA VAL A 157 12.96 13.46 9.74
C VAL A 157 12.18 12.15 9.90
N VAL A 158 11.42 11.77 8.88
CA VAL A 158 10.79 10.45 8.78
C VAL A 158 11.63 9.59 7.85
N VAL A 159 11.97 8.37 8.28
CA VAL A 159 12.84 7.46 7.53
C VAL A 159 12.05 6.25 7.05
N GLY A 160 11.94 6.08 5.74
CA GLY A 160 11.20 5.02 5.07
C GLY A 160 9.89 5.50 4.46
N GLY A 161 9.74 5.36 3.15
CA GLY A 161 8.58 5.75 2.35
C GLY A 161 7.52 4.65 2.21
N GLY A 162 7.37 3.78 3.20
CA GLY A 162 6.28 2.81 3.28
C GLY A 162 4.97 3.43 3.79
N PHE A 163 3.91 2.63 3.99
CA PHE A 163 2.60 3.11 4.46
C PHE A 163 2.71 4.00 5.71
N ILE A 164 3.28 3.45 6.79
CA ILE A 164 3.44 4.16 8.07
C ILE A 164 4.24 5.45 7.91
N GLY A 165 5.32 5.41 7.12
CA GLY A 165 6.20 6.56 6.93
C GLY A 165 5.53 7.69 6.16
N VAL A 166 4.73 7.37 5.14
CA VAL A 166 3.94 8.37 4.41
C VAL A 166 2.81 8.91 5.29
N GLU A 167 2.08 8.05 6.02
CA GLU A 167 0.99 8.47 6.91
C GLU A 167 1.48 9.39 8.03
N ILE A 168 2.57 9.04 8.71
CA ILE A 168 3.11 9.88 9.79
C ILE A 168 3.72 11.18 9.24
N ALA A 169 4.34 11.15 8.06
CA ALA A 169 4.86 12.36 7.42
C ALA A 169 3.72 13.33 7.08
N GLU A 170 2.61 12.83 6.54
CA GLU A 170 1.41 13.62 6.33
C GLU A 170 0.86 14.18 7.65
N CYS A 171 0.66 13.33 8.66
CA CYS A 171 0.03 13.76 9.90
C CYS A 171 0.84 14.82 10.65
N LEU A 172 2.16 14.66 10.71
CA LEU A 172 3.06 15.65 11.30
C LEU A 172 3.12 16.95 10.48
N LYS A 173 3.04 16.85 9.15
CA LYS A 173 3.01 18.05 8.30
C LYS A 173 1.72 18.84 8.52
N THR A 174 0.59 18.15 8.63
CA THR A 174 -0.73 18.73 8.90
C THR A 174 -0.78 19.44 10.26
N SER A 175 -0.06 18.96 11.28
CA SER A 175 0.08 19.66 12.57
C SER A 175 1.09 20.80 12.57
N GLY A 176 1.61 21.19 11.41
CA GLY A 176 2.46 22.38 11.24
C GLY A 176 3.95 22.12 11.40
N LYS A 177 4.40 20.86 11.49
CA LYS A 177 5.83 20.53 11.58
C LYS A 177 6.53 20.64 10.22
N ASN A 178 7.83 20.88 10.25
CA ASN A 178 8.69 20.74 9.08
C ASN A 178 9.10 19.28 8.95
N VAL A 179 8.65 18.63 7.87
CA VAL A 179 8.86 17.20 7.67
C VAL A 179 9.74 16.97 6.46
N THR A 180 10.82 16.22 6.66
CA THR A 180 11.62 15.62 5.60
C THR A 180 11.40 14.11 5.59
N LEU A 181 10.94 13.55 4.48
CA LEU A 181 10.77 12.11 4.29
C LEU A 181 11.94 11.57 3.47
N VAL A 182 12.73 10.67 4.06
CA VAL A 182 13.91 10.06 3.44
C VAL A 182 13.61 8.60 3.08
N GLU A 183 13.78 8.24 1.81
CA GLU A 183 13.63 6.88 1.30
C GLU A 183 14.86 6.46 0.49
N ALA A 184 15.42 5.30 0.82
CA ALA A 184 16.62 4.77 0.15
C ALA A 184 16.36 4.31 -1.28
N SER A 185 15.12 3.97 -1.61
CA SER A 185 14.67 3.58 -2.95
C SER A 185 14.39 4.80 -3.83
N SER A 186 14.25 4.57 -5.14
CA SER A 186 13.85 5.61 -6.11
C SER A 186 12.37 5.98 -6.07
N GLN A 187 11.60 5.43 -5.13
CA GLN A 187 10.20 5.75 -4.93
C GLN A 187 9.72 5.40 -3.52
N ILE A 188 8.65 6.06 -3.09
CA ILE A 188 7.84 5.63 -1.94
C ILE A 188 6.89 4.50 -2.39
N MET A 189 6.14 3.95 -1.45
CA MET A 189 4.99 3.08 -1.69
C MET A 189 5.25 1.99 -2.73
N MET A 190 6.17 1.07 -2.38
CA MET A 190 6.61 -0.04 -3.24
C MET A 190 5.50 -0.88 -3.91
N PRO A 191 4.28 -1.04 -3.36
CA PRO A 191 3.17 -1.68 -4.09
C PRO A 191 2.78 -1.01 -5.41
N PHE A 192 3.11 0.27 -5.61
CA PHE A 192 2.85 1.01 -6.84
C PHE A 192 4.06 1.02 -7.77
N ASP A 193 3.81 1.08 -9.07
CA ASP A 193 4.87 1.25 -10.08
C ASP A 193 5.30 2.71 -10.23
N ASN A 194 6.46 2.93 -10.86
CA ASN A 194 7.05 4.27 -10.96
C ASN A 194 6.12 5.27 -11.65
N ASP A 195 5.40 4.83 -12.69
CA ASP A 195 4.43 5.65 -13.44
C ASP A 195 3.21 6.06 -12.61
N MET A 196 2.83 5.26 -11.61
CA MET A 196 1.73 5.56 -10.69
C MET A 196 2.20 6.43 -9.52
N VAL A 197 3.31 6.06 -8.88
CA VAL A 197 3.75 6.70 -7.64
C VAL A 197 4.17 8.17 -7.81
N GLN A 198 4.50 8.63 -9.03
CA GLN A 198 4.80 10.04 -9.26
C GLN A 198 3.67 10.98 -8.84
N MET A 199 2.41 10.52 -8.89
CA MET A 199 1.26 11.27 -8.38
C MET A 199 1.38 11.53 -6.87
N LEU A 200 1.83 10.54 -6.11
CA LEU A 200 2.01 10.66 -4.66
C LEU A 200 3.28 11.44 -4.30
N HIS A 201 4.34 11.32 -5.11
CA HIS A 201 5.54 12.17 -4.98
C HIS A 201 5.19 13.65 -5.13
N LYS A 202 4.43 13.98 -6.17
CA LYS A 202 3.91 15.33 -6.38
C LYS A 202 3.03 15.79 -5.20
N GLU A 203 2.14 14.93 -4.73
CA GLU A 203 1.21 15.29 -3.64
C GLU A 203 1.96 15.63 -2.34
N LEU A 204 2.97 14.85 -1.96
CA LEU A 204 3.82 15.17 -0.81
C LEU A 204 4.58 16.48 -1.01
N PHE A 205 5.17 16.67 -2.20
CA PHE A 205 5.96 17.85 -2.53
C PHE A 205 5.11 19.13 -2.51
N ASP A 206 3.93 19.13 -3.14
CA ASP A 206 3.04 20.30 -3.20
C ASP A 206 2.47 20.67 -1.82
N ASN A 207 2.37 19.71 -0.90
CA ASN A 207 1.98 19.95 0.49
C ASN A 207 3.18 20.26 1.42
N GLY A 208 4.38 20.49 0.86
CA GLY A 208 5.54 21.00 1.58
C GLY A 208 6.27 19.97 2.45
N VAL A 209 6.17 18.68 2.13
CA VAL A 209 7.06 17.64 2.65
C VAL A 209 8.32 17.59 1.78
N ASP A 210 9.51 17.72 2.38
CA ASP A 210 10.78 17.55 1.65
C ASP A 210 11.01 16.05 1.41
N LEU A 211 10.72 15.57 0.20
CA LEU A 211 10.87 14.17 -0.17
C LEU A 211 12.25 13.92 -0.79
N ILE A 212 13.09 13.16 -0.06
CA ILE A 212 14.41 12.73 -0.52
C ILE A 212 14.35 11.25 -0.87
N LEU A 213 14.62 10.95 -2.13
CA LEU A 213 14.68 9.59 -2.68
C LEU A 213 16.13 9.21 -2.99
N GLU A 214 16.39 7.91 -3.14
CA GLU A 214 17.71 7.36 -3.49
C GLU A 214 18.83 7.75 -2.51
N ASP A 215 18.47 8.02 -1.25
CA ASP A 215 19.42 8.35 -0.20
C ASP A 215 19.01 7.71 1.12
N ALA A 216 20.00 7.28 1.91
CA ALA A 216 19.79 6.53 3.13
C ALA A 216 20.42 7.25 4.32
N VAL A 217 19.75 7.18 5.48
CA VAL A 217 20.30 7.71 6.73
C VAL A 217 21.52 6.88 7.14
N ASN A 218 22.63 7.57 7.42
CA ASN A 218 23.90 6.97 7.84
C ASN A 218 24.18 7.23 9.32
N GLU A 219 23.93 8.45 9.80
CA GLU A 219 24.19 8.85 11.19
C GLU A 219 23.13 9.84 11.68
N ILE A 220 22.69 9.68 12.92
CA ILE A 220 21.75 10.55 13.62
C ILE A 220 22.51 11.17 14.80
N SER A 221 22.64 12.49 14.81
CA SER A 221 23.15 13.25 15.96
C SER A 221 22.00 13.92 16.72
N ASP A 222 22.31 14.70 17.75
CA ASP A 222 21.31 15.39 18.57
C ASP A 222 20.49 16.44 17.80
N LYS A 223 21.03 16.99 16.69
CA LYS A 223 20.40 18.08 15.94
C LYS A 223 20.40 17.92 14.43
N ASP A 224 21.12 16.90 13.92
CA ASP A 224 21.19 16.66 12.50
C ASP A 224 21.12 15.17 12.14
N VAL A 225 20.70 14.91 10.91
CA VAL A 225 20.75 13.60 10.27
C VAL A 225 21.69 13.70 9.07
N LEU A 226 22.73 12.87 9.06
CA LEU A 226 23.66 12.72 7.96
C LEU A 226 23.21 11.59 7.04
N LEU A 227 22.98 11.93 5.77
CA LEU A 227 22.65 10.97 4.73
C LEU A 227 23.89 10.37 4.09
N SER A 228 23.71 9.29 3.34
CA SER A 228 24.78 8.55 2.67
C SER A 228 25.42 9.36 1.54
N SER A 229 24.67 10.27 0.91
CA SER A 229 25.20 11.26 -0.04
C SER A 229 26.15 12.29 0.59
N GLY A 230 26.16 12.42 1.92
CA GLY A 230 26.83 13.50 2.65
C GLY A 230 25.95 14.72 2.93
N LYS A 231 24.69 14.76 2.42
CA LYS A 231 23.72 15.79 2.78
C LYS A 231 23.42 15.73 4.28
N ARG A 232 23.39 16.89 4.95
CA ARG A 232 22.96 17.05 6.34
C ARG A 232 21.59 17.69 6.41
N LEU A 233 20.71 17.14 7.24
CA LEU A 233 19.36 17.63 7.47
C LEU A 233 19.24 18.11 8.92
N SER A 234 18.64 19.28 9.16
CA SER A 234 18.24 19.68 10.51
C SER A 234 17.13 18.74 10.99
N ALA A 235 17.29 18.16 12.17
CA ALA A 235 16.27 17.31 12.77
C ALA A 235 16.43 17.27 14.28
N GLN A 236 15.33 17.56 14.99
CA GLN A 236 15.26 17.45 16.44
C GLN A 236 14.56 16.15 16.87
N ALA A 237 13.83 15.51 15.96
CA ALA A 237 13.26 14.19 16.15
C ALA A 237 13.35 13.36 14.87
N VAL A 238 13.46 12.04 15.02
CA VAL A 238 13.48 11.09 13.91
C VAL A 238 12.44 10.01 14.14
N VAL A 239 11.63 9.72 13.12
CA VAL A 239 10.67 8.59 13.16
C VAL A 239 11.12 7.52 12.17
N MET A 240 11.49 6.35 12.69
CA MET A 240 11.91 5.20 11.90
C MET A 240 10.69 4.39 11.45
N ALA A 241 10.44 4.36 10.15
CA ALA A 241 9.32 3.67 9.48
C ALA A 241 9.78 2.77 8.32
N ILE A 242 10.96 2.15 8.44
CA ILE A 242 11.59 1.33 7.39
C ILE A 242 11.10 -0.12 7.31
N GLY A 243 9.90 -0.40 7.84
CA GLY A 243 9.28 -1.72 7.85
C GLY A 243 9.43 -2.51 9.16
N VAL A 244 8.92 -3.74 9.12
CA VAL A 244 8.77 -4.60 10.30
C VAL A 244 9.27 -6.02 10.05
N GLN A 245 9.69 -6.69 11.13
CA GLN A 245 10.10 -8.10 11.13
C GLN A 245 9.27 -8.89 12.15
N PRO A 246 9.01 -10.20 11.93
CA PRO A 246 8.13 -10.98 12.80
C PRO A 246 8.70 -11.03 14.24
N ASP A 247 7.84 -10.89 15.26
CA ASP A 247 8.28 -10.96 16.66
C ASP A 247 8.23 -12.41 17.17
N VAL A 248 9.20 -13.21 16.73
CA VAL A 248 9.16 -14.68 16.83
C VAL A 248 10.25 -15.29 17.71
N ALA A 249 11.12 -14.47 18.30
CA ALA A 249 12.32 -14.95 19.01
C ALA A 249 12.01 -15.86 20.20
N PHE A 250 10.97 -15.57 20.98
CA PHE A 250 10.56 -16.42 22.11
C PHE A 250 9.97 -17.76 21.63
N ALA A 251 9.18 -17.72 20.55
CA ALA A 251 8.56 -18.90 19.97
C ALA A 251 9.62 -19.83 19.35
N GLU A 252 10.57 -19.27 18.61
CA GLU A 252 11.68 -20.02 18.02
C GLU A 252 12.54 -20.70 19.11
N LYS A 253 12.91 -19.96 20.16
CA LYS A 253 13.63 -20.53 21.32
C LYS A 253 12.86 -21.66 22.00
N SER A 254 11.52 -21.62 21.93
CA SER A 254 10.64 -22.65 22.48
C SER A 254 10.37 -23.82 21.52
N GLY A 255 11.07 -23.87 20.38
CA GLY A 255 10.99 -24.97 19.41
C GLY A 255 9.93 -24.80 18.32
N VAL A 256 9.32 -23.62 18.17
CA VAL A 256 8.46 -23.31 17.02
C VAL A 256 9.31 -23.14 15.76
N VAL A 257 8.97 -23.88 14.70
CA VAL A 257 9.67 -23.81 13.41
C VAL A 257 9.32 -22.52 12.67
N LEU A 258 10.33 -21.83 12.17
CA LEU A 258 10.19 -20.69 11.28
C LEU A 258 10.24 -21.15 9.81
N GLY A 259 9.46 -20.49 8.95
CA GLY A 259 9.45 -20.69 7.51
C GLY A 259 10.61 -19.96 6.81
N GLU A 260 10.65 -20.06 5.47
CA GLU A 260 11.69 -19.42 4.65
C GLU A 260 11.67 -17.89 4.72
N THR A 261 10.54 -17.30 5.13
CA THR A 261 10.39 -15.86 5.35
C THR A 261 10.87 -15.37 6.71
N GLY A 262 11.31 -16.27 7.60
CA GLY A 262 11.67 -15.96 8.99
C GLY A 262 10.47 -15.70 9.91
N ALA A 263 9.25 -15.96 9.43
CA ALA A 263 8.02 -15.92 10.23
C ALA A 263 7.63 -17.34 10.70
N ILE A 264 6.72 -17.47 11.66
CA ILE A 264 6.26 -18.76 12.16
C ILE A 264 5.65 -19.57 11.00
N ALA A 265 6.18 -20.78 10.78
CA ALA A 265 5.63 -21.69 9.79
C ALA A 265 4.32 -22.27 10.32
N VAL A 266 3.27 -22.19 9.49
CA VAL A 266 1.96 -22.76 9.81
C VAL A 266 1.40 -23.59 8.67
N ASN A 267 0.58 -24.59 9.03
CA ASN A 267 -0.17 -25.36 8.06
C ASN A 267 -1.44 -24.61 7.56
N HIS A 268 -2.26 -25.26 6.74
CA HIS A 268 -3.47 -24.66 6.18
C HIS A 268 -4.53 -24.26 7.23
N ASN A 269 -4.48 -24.84 8.43
CA ASN A 269 -5.33 -24.54 9.59
C ASN A 269 -4.66 -23.58 10.59
N TYR A 270 -3.52 -23.00 10.23
CA TYR A 270 -2.72 -22.09 11.06
C TYR A 270 -2.12 -22.75 12.32
N GLU A 271 -1.94 -24.07 12.30
CA GLU A 271 -1.23 -24.82 13.35
C GLU A 271 0.28 -24.70 13.12
N THR A 272 1.03 -24.58 14.22
CA THR A 272 2.49 -24.67 14.22
C THR A 272 2.94 -26.15 14.23
N ASN A 273 4.25 -26.40 14.32
CA ASN A 273 4.77 -27.75 14.55
C ASN A 273 4.53 -28.27 15.98
N LEU A 274 4.24 -27.38 16.94
CA LEU A 274 3.97 -27.75 18.32
C LEU A 274 2.49 -28.13 18.47
N LYS A 275 2.25 -29.24 19.15
CA LYS A 275 0.89 -29.77 19.34
C LYS A 275 0.03 -28.75 20.10
N ASP A 276 -1.20 -28.56 19.64
CA ASP A 276 -2.19 -27.65 20.25
C ASP A 276 -1.76 -26.16 20.29
N VAL A 277 -0.73 -25.79 19.50
CA VAL A 277 -0.25 -24.41 19.34
C VAL A 277 -0.54 -23.89 17.93
N TYR A 278 -1.26 -22.77 17.86
CA TYR A 278 -1.67 -22.07 16.65
C TYR A 278 -0.97 -20.71 16.55
N ALA A 279 -0.88 -20.13 15.35
CA ALA A 279 -0.33 -18.79 15.19
C ALA A 279 -1.08 -17.98 14.11
N VAL A 280 -1.23 -16.66 14.33
CA VAL A 280 -1.91 -15.73 13.42
C VAL A 280 -1.25 -14.35 13.38
N GLY A 281 -1.65 -13.54 12.41
CA GLY A 281 -1.24 -12.14 12.27
C GLY A 281 0.13 -11.98 11.63
N ASP A 282 0.78 -10.84 11.90
CA ASP A 282 2.02 -10.44 11.23
C ASP A 282 3.22 -11.34 11.56
N ALA A 283 3.06 -12.23 12.55
CA ALA A 283 4.08 -13.16 13.01
C ALA A 283 4.18 -14.44 12.16
N ILE A 284 3.20 -14.71 11.27
CA ILE A 284 3.15 -15.97 10.51
C ILE A 284 3.56 -15.81 9.05
N GLU A 285 4.04 -16.90 8.49
CA GLU A 285 4.21 -17.06 7.06
C GLU A 285 2.87 -17.43 6.39
N VAL A 286 2.56 -16.79 5.27
CA VAL A 286 1.36 -17.06 4.47
C VAL A 286 1.74 -17.42 3.04
N SER A 287 0.79 -17.93 2.25
CA SER A 287 1.03 -18.27 0.84
C SER A 287 0.40 -17.23 -0.07
N HIS A 288 1.10 -16.85 -1.13
CA HIS A 288 0.57 -15.97 -2.15
C HIS A 288 -0.47 -16.73 -3.00
N LEU A 289 -1.65 -16.15 -3.22
CA LEU A 289 -2.77 -16.85 -3.86
C LEU A 289 -2.47 -17.25 -5.31
N ILE A 290 -1.75 -16.40 -6.07
CA ILE A 290 -1.49 -16.63 -7.50
C ILE A 290 -0.37 -17.66 -7.72
N THR A 291 0.66 -17.65 -6.86
CA THR A 291 1.90 -18.42 -7.09
C THR A 291 2.09 -19.59 -6.13
N GLY A 292 1.39 -19.60 -4.99
CA GLY A 292 1.60 -20.56 -3.91
C GLY A 292 2.88 -20.33 -3.10
N GLU A 293 3.76 -19.41 -3.52
CA GLU A 293 5.00 -19.07 -2.83
C GLU A 293 4.74 -18.56 -1.42
N LYS A 294 5.68 -18.82 -0.50
CA LYS A 294 5.60 -18.27 0.85
C LYS A 294 5.92 -16.78 0.84
N THR A 295 5.21 -16.04 1.68
CA THR A 295 5.32 -14.59 1.80
C THR A 295 4.87 -14.12 3.18
N ARG A 296 5.04 -12.82 3.45
CA ARG A 296 4.51 -12.13 4.63
C ARG A 296 3.55 -11.05 4.19
N LEU A 297 2.48 -10.85 4.96
CA LEU A 297 1.53 -9.77 4.71
C LEU A 297 1.06 -9.16 6.04
N PRO A 298 1.80 -8.17 6.57
CA PRO A 298 1.48 -7.54 7.85
C PRO A 298 0.33 -6.56 7.70
N LEU A 299 -0.91 -7.07 7.62
CA LEU A 299 -2.12 -6.27 7.45
C LEU A 299 -3.24 -6.75 8.39
N ALA A 300 -3.85 -5.81 9.10
CA ALA A 300 -4.86 -6.07 10.14
C ALA A 300 -6.06 -6.91 9.63
N GLY A 301 -6.54 -6.64 8.42
CA GLY A 301 -7.67 -7.37 7.83
C GLY A 301 -7.37 -8.87 7.63
N GLN A 302 -6.10 -9.23 7.36
CA GLN A 302 -5.71 -10.64 7.27
C GLN A 302 -5.55 -11.27 8.64
N ALA A 303 -4.94 -10.56 9.60
CA ALA A 303 -4.83 -11.03 10.98
C ALA A 303 -6.20 -11.43 11.57
N GLN A 304 -7.23 -10.60 11.37
CA GLN A 304 -8.59 -10.90 11.83
C GLN A 304 -9.26 -12.07 11.08
N LYS A 305 -9.04 -12.20 9.76
CA LYS A 305 -9.56 -13.34 8.99
C LYS A 305 -8.91 -14.66 9.44
N GLN A 306 -7.60 -14.65 9.68
CA GLN A 306 -6.85 -15.80 10.20
C GLN A 306 -7.33 -16.15 11.61
N ALA A 307 -7.49 -15.16 12.48
CA ALA A 307 -8.00 -15.32 13.84
C ALA A 307 -9.36 -16.04 13.87
N ARG A 308 -10.29 -15.61 13.02
CA ARG A 308 -11.58 -16.29 12.89
C ARG A 308 -11.44 -17.75 12.50
N LYS A 309 -10.57 -18.05 11.54
CA LYS A 309 -10.35 -19.42 11.04
C LYS A 309 -9.71 -20.32 12.08
N VAL A 310 -8.75 -19.84 12.86
CA VAL A 310 -8.17 -20.59 13.99
C VAL A 310 -9.24 -20.92 15.02
N ALA A 311 -10.02 -19.93 15.44
CA ALA A 311 -11.09 -20.16 16.40
C ALA A 311 -12.16 -21.12 15.85
N ASP A 312 -12.48 -21.08 14.56
CA ASP A 312 -13.40 -22.04 13.94
C ASP A 312 -12.77 -23.46 13.88
N ALA A 313 -11.48 -23.59 13.56
CA ALA A 313 -10.77 -24.86 13.50
C ALA A 313 -10.68 -25.57 14.86
N LEU A 314 -10.44 -24.82 15.95
CA LEU A 314 -10.44 -25.33 17.34
C LEU A 314 -11.76 -26.00 17.75
N PHE A 315 -12.86 -25.70 17.04
CA PHE A 315 -14.19 -26.29 17.24
C PHE A 315 -14.63 -27.18 16.06
N GLY A 316 -13.67 -27.71 15.29
CA GLY A 316 -13.90 -28.69 14.23
C GLY A 316 -14.47 -28.11 12.93
N LYS A 317 -14.50 -26.78 12.77
CA LYS A 317 -14.98 -26.12 11.55
C LYS A 317 -13.80 -25.80 10.64
N LEU A 318 -13.55 -26.68 9.67
CA LEU A 318 -12.49 -26.47 8.68
C LEU A 318 -12.86 -25.31 7.73
N SER A 319 -11.84 -24.55 7.33
CA SER A 319 -11.99 -23.43 6.41
C SER A 319 -10.95 -23.50 5.29
N SER A 320 -11.30 -23.01 4.10
CA SER A 320 -10.32 -22.93 3.02
C SER A 320 -9.35 -21.77 3.26
N ASN A 321 -8.05 -22.04 3.17
CA ASN A 321 -7.00 -21.03 3.10
C ASN A 321 -6.49 -20.92 1.67
N LYS A 322 -6.96 -19.91 0.94
CA LYS A 322 -6.59 -19.66 -0.47
C LYS A 322 -5.32 -18.81 -0.62
N GLY A 323 -4.69 -18.40 0.48
CA GLY A 323 -3.59 -17.45 0.45
C GLY A 323 -4.03 -16.00 0.36
N VAL A 324 -3.09 -15.11 0.03
CA VAL A 324 -3.25 -13.65 0.02
C VAL A 324 -2.78 -13.03 -1.29
N ILE A 325 -3.32 -11.84 -1.61
CA ILE A 325 -2.94 -11.04 -2.79
C ILE A 325 -2.51 -9.61 -2.43
N GLY A 326 -2.37 -9.30 -1.14
CA GLY A 326 -1.78 -8.02 -0.72
C GLY A 326 -2.59 -6.76 -1.05
N SER A 327 -3.92 -6.82 -1.03
CA SER A 327 -4.75 -5.61 -1.20
C SER A 327 -4.49 -4.59 -0.09
N SER A 328 -4.20 -3.35 -0.48
CA SER A 328 -3.84 -2.24 0.42
C SER A 328 -4.30 -0.89 -0.13
N CYS A 329 -4.45 0.10 0.74
CA CYS A 329 -4.77 1.48 0.37
C CYS A 329 -4.11 2.46 1.32
N ILE A 330 -3.98 3.71 0.87
CA ILE A 330 -3.43 4.82 1.64
C ILE A 330 -4.08 6.13 1.18
N ARG A 331 -4.24 7.07 2.11
CA ARG A 331 -4.52 8.48 1.83
C ARG A 331 -3.20 9.24 1.93
N VAL A 332 -2.95 10.11 0.96
CA VAL A 332 -1.81 11.02 0.91
C VAL A 332 -2.38 12.40 0.64
N PHE A 333 -2.59 13.18 1.69
CA PHE A 333 -3.31 14.47 1.63
C PHE A 333 -4.66 14.32 0.88
N GLU A 334 -4.79 14.97 -0.28
CA GLU A 334 -6.02 14.95 -1.09
C GLU A 334 -6.10 13.74 -2.05
N MET A 335 -5.02 12.97 -2.17
CA MET A 335 -4.97 11.80 -3.05
C MET A 335 -5.27 10.53 -2.26
N ASN A 336 -6.13 9.69 -2.83
CA ASN A 336 -6.32 8.32 -2.38
C ASN A 336 -5.58 7.40 -3.35
N ALA A 337 -4.98 6.33 -2.81
CA ALA A 337 -4.29 5.32 -3.59
C ALA A 337 -4.63 3.92 -3.08
N ALA A 338 -4.79 2.97 -3.99
CA ALA A 338 -5.02 1.56 -3.66
C ALA A 338 -4.32 0.62 -4.65
N SER A 339 -3.93 -0.56 -4.17
CA SER A 339 -3.26 -1.59 -4.95
C SER A 339 -3.71 -2.99 -4.54
N THR A 340 -3.62 -3.96 -5.46
CA THR A 340 -3.87 -5.38 -5.20
C THR A 340 -3.10 -6.26 -6.19
N GLY A 341 -2.74 -7.48 -5.78
CA GLY A 341 -2.00 -8.42 -6.61
C GLY A 341 -0.56 -7.96 -6.89
N PHE A 342 -0.04 -8.36 -8.05
CA PHE A 342 1.32 -8.01 -8.47
C PHE A 342 1.42 -6.62 -9.08
N ASN A 343 2.55 -5.95 -8.83
CA ASN A 343 3.00 -4.82 -9.65
C ASN A 343 3.94 -5.31 -10.78
N GLU A 344 4.45 -4.39 -11.61
CA GLU A 344 5.38 -4.78 -12.70
C GLU A 344 6.69 -5.37 -12.16
N LYS A 345 7.24 -4.79 -11.09
CA LYS A 345 8.48 -5.25 -10.45
C LYS A 345 8.36 -6.71 -9.96
N ASP A 346 7.20 -7.08 -9.42
CA ASP A 346 6.89 -8.45 -9.00
C ASP A 346 6.88 -9.43 -10.18
N CYS A 347 6.26 -9.03 -11.28
CA CYS A 347 6.18 -9.85 -12.49
C CYS A 347 7.57 -10.04 -13.11
N GLN A 348 8.37 -8.98 -13.18
CA GLN A 348 9.76 -9.00 -13.65
C GLN A 348 10.64 -9.92 -12.81
N LYS A 349 10.60 -9.77 -11.48
CA LYS A 349 11.36 -10.62 -10.54
C LYS A 349 11.04 -12.11 -10.72
N ARG A 350 9.78 -12.42 -10.99
CA ARG A 350 9.27 -13.80 -11.19
C ARG A 350 9.34 -14.29 -12.62
N LYS A 351 9.81 -13.46 -13.57
CA LYS A 351 9.84 -13.78 -15.00
C LYS A 351 8.46 -14.19 -15.54
N ILE A 352 7.40 -13.57 -15.03
CA ILE A 352 6.03 -13.75 -15.53
C ILE A 352 5.89 -12.92 -16.81
N ASP A 353 5.40 -13.51 -17.90
CA ASP A 353 5.07 -12.73 -19.10
C ASP A 353 3.78 -11.93 -18.85
N TYR A 354 3.90 -10.61 -18.86
CA TYR A 354 2.81 -9.70 -18.50
C TYR A 354 2.74 -8.52 -19.46
N ARG A 355 1.56 -7.89 -19.50
CA ARG A 355 1.34 -6.58 -20.13
C ARG A 355 0.54 -5.71 -19.17
N THR A 356 0.51 -4.41 -19.44
CA THR A 356 -0.22 -3.43 -18.62
C THR A 356 -1.17 -2.62 -19.47
N VAL A 357 -2.34 -2.33 -18.91
CA VAL A 357 -3.27 -1.33 -19.44
C VAL A 357 -3.35 -0.19 -18.44
N TYR A 358 -3.27 1.04 -18.93
CA TYR A 358 -3.40 2.26 -18.15
C TYR A 358 -4.47 3.16 -18.75
N VAL A 359 -5.49 3.47 -17.97
CA VAL A 359 -6.64 4.29 -18.38
C VAL A 359 -6.85 5.42 -17.37
N ILE A 360 -7.34 6.56 -17.86
CA ILE A 360 -7.66 7.73 -17.03
C ILE A 360 -9.09 8.24 -17.35
N PRO A 361 -10.14 7.42 -17.14
CA PRO A 361 -11.53 7.90 -17.17
C PRO A 361 -11.82 8.76 -15.94
N ASN A 362 -12.97 9.45 -15.92
CA ASN A 362 -13.46 10.07 -14.69
C ASN A 362 -14.00 9.00 -13.72
N ASP A 363 -13.91 9.27 -12.42
CA ASP A 363 -14.44 8.41 -11.37
C ASP A 363 -15.99 8.33 -11.38
N ARG A 364 -16.63 9.41 -11.87
CA ARG A 364 -18.08 9.59 -12.03
C ARG A 364 -18.41 10.41 -13.28
N VAL A 365 -19.70 10.68 -13.55
CA VAL A 365 -20.10 11.48 -14.71
C VAL A 365 -19.49 12.88 -14.64
N GLY A 366 -18.79 13.31 -15.69
CA GLY A 366 -17.91 14.49 -15.66
C GLY A 366 -18.57 15.85 -15.43
N ILE A 367 -19.90 15.95 -15.53
CA ILE A 367 -20.65 17.18 -15.19
C ILE A 367 -21.11 17.21 -13.72
N MET A 368 -20.87 16.13 -12.97
CA MET A 368 -21.20 16.07 -11.55
C MET A 368 -20.13 16.79 -10.72
N PRO A 369 -20.50 17.38 -9.57
CA PRO A 369 -19.54 17.91 -8.62
C PRO A 369 -18.48 16.88 -8.24
N ASP A 370 -17.26 17.37 -8.04
CA ASP A 370 -16.09 16.60 -7.59
C ASP A 370 -15.70 15.45 -8.51
N ALA A 371 -16.21 15.42 -9.74
CA ALA A 371 -15.76 14.47 -10.75
C ALA A 371 -14.28 14.69 -11.01
N CYS A 372 -13.49 13.62 -10.85
CA CYS A 372 -12.05 13.69 -10.95
C CYS A 372 -11.50 12.53 -11.78
N PRO A 373 -10.30 12.69 -12.36
CA PRO A 373 -9.61 11.61 -13.06
C PRO A 373 -9.35 10.41 -12.14
N MET A 374 -9.63 9.21 -12.63
CA MET A 374 -9.29 7.93 -12.02
C MET A 374 -8.11 7.32 -12.79
N HIS A 375 -6.89 7.45 -12.26
CA HIS A 375 -5.74 6.81 -12.86
C HIS A 375 -5.75 5.34 -12.48
N LEU A 376 -6.08 4.45 -13.41
CA LEU A 376 -6.19 3.02 -13.18
C LEU A 376 -5.22 2.26 -14.07
N LYS A 377 -4.38 1.45 -13.43
CA LYS A 377 -3.46 0.51 -14.06
C LYS A 377 -3.86 -0.91 -13.73
N VAL A 378 -3.95 -1.77 -14.74
CA VAL A 378 -4.20 -3.22 -14.58
C VAL A 378 -3.07 -3.99 -15.22
N ILE A 379 -2.57 -4.99 -14.51
CA ILE A 379 -1.49 -5.88 -14.93
C ILE A 379 -2.10 -7.24 -15.20
N TYR A 380 -1.83 -7.81 -16.38
CA TYR A 380 -2.42 -9.07 -16.81
C TYR A 380 -1.37 -9.98 -17.45
N HIS A 381 -1.58 -11.28 -17.30
CA HIS A 381 -0.76 -12.33 -17.88
C HIS A 381 -0.95 -12.40 -19.40
N TYR A 382 0.14 -12.47 -20.16
CA TYR A 382 0.09 -12.69 -21.60
C TYR A 382 0.38 -14.16 -21.95
N PRO A 383 -0.35 -14.78 -22.91
CA PRO A 383 -1.46 -14.24 -23.70
C PRO A 383 -2.85 -14.47 -23.08
N SER A 384 -2.94 -15.06 -21.88
CA SER A 384 -4.24 -15.51 -21.34
C SER A 384 -5.20 -14.40 -20.93
N GLY A 385 -4.71 -13.17 -20.72
CA GLY A 385 -5.54 -12.05 -20.25
C GLY A 385 -5.94 -12.15 -18.77
N LYS A 386 -5.45 -13.14 -18.01
CA LYS A 386 -5.73 -13.27 -16.57
C LYS A 386 -5.21 -12.07 -15.80
N ILE A 387 -6.02 -11.53 -14.89
CA ILE A 387 -5.62 -10.37 -14.08
C ILE A 387 -4.63 -10.84 -13.02
N LEU A 388 -3.48 -10.15 -12.94
CA LEU A 388 -2.42 -10.41 -11.99
C LEU A 388 -2.38 -9.37 -10.87
N GLY A 389 -2.76 -8.14 -11.17
CA GLY A 389 -2.77 -7.05 -10.21
C GLY A 389 -3.37 -5.75 -10.75
N GLY A 390 -3.50 -4.77 -9.88
CA GLY A 390 -4.07 -3.47 -10.21
C GLY A 390 -3.66 -2.38 -9.23
N GLN A 391 -3.59 -1.16 -9.73
CA GLN A 391 -3.22 0.05 -8.99
C GLN A 391 -4.12 1.19 -9.42
N ALA A 392 -4.63 1.97 -8.47
CA ALA A 392 -5.50 3.10 -8.75
C ALA A 392 -5.18 4.29 -7.84
N ILE A 393 -5.14 5.50 -8.43
CA ILE A 393 -4.89 6.75 -7.71
C ILE A 393 -5.87 7.82 -8.22
N SER A 394 -6.50 8.53 -7.29
CA SER A 394 -7.47 9.59 -7.59
C SER A 394 -7.75 10.43 -6.35
N LYS A 395 -8.21 11.67 -6.54
CA LYS A 395 -8.84 12.45 -5.45
C LYS A 395 -10.17 11.85 -5.00
N GLY A 396 -10.83 11.08 -5.87
CA GLY A 396 -12.06 10.35 -5.58
C GLY A 396 -11.81 9.04 -4.82
N ASN A 397 -12.61 8.02 -5.11
CA ASN A 397 -12.53 6.72 -4.44
C ASN A 397 -11.93 5.61 -5.35
N PRO A 398 -10.60 5.45 -5.38
CA PRO A 398 -9.95 4.37 -6.13
C PRO A 398 -10.14 2.99 -5.48
N ILE A 399 -10.45 2.94 -4.19
CA ILE A 399 -10.65 1.69 -3.43
C ILE A 399 -11.82 0.89 -4.03
N LYS A 400 -12.86 1.57 -4.54
CA LYS A 400 -13.97 0.94 -5.28
C LYS A 400 -13.45 0.06 -6.42
N ASN A 401 -12.59 0.59 -7.28
CA ASN A 401 -12.08 -0.11 -8.46
C ASN A 401 -11.09 -1.23 -8.06
N ILE A 402 -10.24 -1.00 -7.07
CA ILE A 402 -9.28 -2.00 -6.59
C ILE A 402 -9.97 -3.17 -5.89
N ASN A 403 -11.06 -2.95 -5.15
CA ASN A 403 -11.84 -4.04 -4.56
C ASN A 403 -12.49 -4.94 -5.63
N VAL A 404 -12.93 -4.36 -6.74
CA VAL A 404 -13.41 -5.14 -7.89
C VAL A 404 -12.27 -5.99 -8.47
N LEU A 405 -11.11 -5.40 -8.73
CA LEU A 405 -9.94 -6.15 -9.23
C LEU A 405 -9.48 -7.24 -8.26
N ALA A 406 -9.46 -6.96 -6.95
CA ALA A 406 -9.11 -7.96 -5.93
C ALA A 406 -10.07 -9.15 -5.94
N THR A 407 -11.36 -8.90 -6.17
CA THR A 407 -12.39 -9.94 -6.32
C THR A 407 -12.14 -10.78 -7.57
N VAL A 408 -11.93 -10.13 -8.72
CA VAL A 408 -11.67 -10.80 -10.01
C VAL A 408 -10.40 -11.66 -9.94
N ILE A 409 -9.32 -11.15 -9.37
CA ILE A 409 -8.06 -11.90 -9.15
C ILE A 409 -8.33 -13.13 -8.27
N SER A 410 -9.06 -12.95 -7.16
CA SER A 410 -9.38 -14.04 -6.22
C SER A 410 -10.25 -15.14 -6.84
N MET A 411 -10.96 -14.82 -7.93
CA MET A 411 -11.76 -15.75 -8.72
C MET A 411 -11.04 -16.27 -9.97
N GLY A 412 -9.80 -15.83 -10.24
CA GLY A 412 -9.01 -16.22 -11.40
C GLY A 412 -9.49 -15.64 -12.72
N GLY A 413 -10.20 -14.50 -12.68
CA GLY A 413 -10.76 -13.83 -13.85
C GLY A 413 -9.75 -13.09 -14.73
N SER A 414 -10.25 -12.53 -15.82
CA SER A 414 -9.50 -12.03 -16.97
C SER A 414 -10.00 -10.66 -17.46
N LEU A 415 -9.35 -10.13 -18.49
CA LEU A 415 -9.79 -8.91 -19.18
C LEU A 415 -11.20 -9.03 -19.79
N GLU A 416 -11.60 -10.22 -20.24
CA GLU A 416 -12.96 -10.47 -20.73
C GLU A 416 -13.99 -10.30 -19.62
N ASP A 417 -13.70 -10.83 -18.42
CA ASP A 417 -14.58 -10.66 -17.27
C ASP A 417 -14.70 -9.17 -16.91
N LEU A 418 -13.59 -8.43 -16.84
CA LEU A 418 -13.61 -6.99 -16.54
C LEU A 418 -14.46 -6.18 -17.53
N LYS A 419 -14.38 -6.52 -18.83
CA LYS A 419 -15.14 -5.86 -19.89
C LYS A 419 -16.65 -5.98 -19.65
N ASP A 420 -17.13 -7.13 -19.17
CA ASP A 420 -18.56 -7.46 -19.06
C ASP A 420 -19.15 -7.35 -17.64
N LEU A 421 -18.37 -6.91 -16.63
CA LEU A 421 -18.88 -6.69 -15.27
C LEU A 421 -20.04 -5.68 -15.24
N GLU A 422 -21.19 -6.10 -14.70
CA GLU A 422 -22.32 -5.24 -14.37
C GLU A 422 -22.12 -4.62 -12.98
N LEU A 423 -21.85 -3.30 -12.94
CA LEU A 423 -21.54 -2.57 -11.72
C LEU A 423 -22.58 -1.48 -11.44
N CYS A 424 -22.73 -1.14 -10.16
CA CYS A 424 -23.67 -0.10 -9.73
C CYS A 424 -23.36 1.25 -10.39
N TYR A 425 -24.38 1.83 -11.04
CA TYR A 425 -24.27 3.11 -11.72
C TYR A 425 -25.39 4.07 -11.34
N ALA A 426 -24.98 5.27 -10.95
CA ALA A 426 -25.74 6.50 -11.04
C ALA A 426 -24.72 7.66 -11.21
N PRO A 427 -25.13 8.82 -11.78
CA PRO A 427 -24.19 9.86 -12.19
C PRO A 427 -23.20 10.31 -11.11
N ALA A 428 -23.63 10.37 -9.84
CA ALA A 428 -22.81 10.81 -8.70
C ALA A 428 -21.74 9.80 -8.26
N PHE A 429 -21.81 8.53 -8.68
CA PHE A 429 -20.99 7.44 -8.12
C PHE A 429 -20.13 6.71 -9.14
N SER A 430 -20.52 6.71 -10.42
CA SER A 430 -19.77 6.07 -11.50
C SER A 430 -20.13 6.67 -12.86
N THR A 431 -19.58 6.11 -13.93
CA THR A 431 -20.04 6.34 -15.30
C THR A 431 -20.71 5.08 -15.86
N ALA A 432 -21.38 5.17 -17.00
CA ALA A 432 -22.07 4.02 -17.61
C ALA A 432 -21.14 2.83 -17.93
N LYS A 433 -19.83 3.09 -18.05
CA LYS A 433 -18.77 2.06 -18.07
C LYS A 433 -17.78 2.42 -16.98
N ASP A 434 -17.76 1.67 -15.89
CA ASP A 434 -16.85 1.94 -14.78
C ASP A 434 -15.39 1.91 -15.26
N PRO A 435 -14.46 2.62 -14.59
CA PRO A 435 -13.03 2.54 -14.91
C PRO A 435 -12.50 1.12 -15.11
N VAL A 436 -13.00 0.12 -14.37
CA VAL A 436 -12.57 -1.28 -14.58
C VAL A 436 -13.09 -1.87 -15.89
N ASN A 437 -14.30 -1.51 -16.33
CA ASN A 437 -14.81 -1.91 -17.65
C ASN A 437 -13.96 -1.29 -18.77
N PHE A 438 -13.59 -0.02 -18.62
CA PHE A 438 -12.67 0.64 -19.56
C PHE A 438 -11.32 -0.06 -19.63
N ALA A 439 -10.75 -0.45 -18.48
CA ALA A 439 -9.50 -1.21 -18.45
C ALA A 439 -9.63 -2.56 -19.17
N GLY A 440 -10.75 -3.28 -19.00
CA GLY A 440 -11.04 -4.52 -19.73
C GLY A 440 -11.09 -4.31 -21.26
N ILE A 441 -11.88 -3.34 -21.72
CA ILE A 441 -12.02 -3.00 -23.15
C ILE A 441 -10.67 -2.62 -23.77
N VAL A 442 -9.94 -1.70 -23.14
CA VAL A 442 -8.65 -1.20 -23.66
C VAL A 442 -7.59 -2.29 -23.57
N GLY A 443 -7.60 -3.11 -22.51
CA GLY A 443 -6.70 -4.24 -22.34
C GLY A 443 -6.89 -5.29 -23.44
N LEU A 444 -8.13 -5.61 -23.83
CA LEU A 444 -8.42 -6.52 -24.94
C LEU A 444 -7.96 -5.96 -26.29
N ASN A 445 -8.14 -4.65 -26.52
CA ASN A 445 -7.60 -4.00 -27.71
C ASN A 445 -6.08 -4.15 -27.80
N GLN A 446 -5.36 -4.04 -26.68
CA GLN A 446 -3.91 -4.26 -26.64
C GLN A 446 -3.55 -5.73 -26.82
N LEU A 447 -4.26 -6.65 -26.12
CA LEU A 447 -4.05 -8.09 -26.23
C LEU A 447 -4.21 -8.59 -27.67
N HIS A 448 -5.18 -8.03 -28.41
CA HIS A 448 -5.45 -8.35 -29.81
C HIS A 448 -4.66 -7.49 -30.81
N ASN A 449 -3.67 -6.70 -30.34
CA ASN A 449 -2.84 -5.83 -31.18
C ASN A 449 -3.65 -4.85 -32.07
N VAL A 450 -4.82 -4.40 -31.59
CA VAL A 450 -5.67 -3.43 -32.31
C VAL A 450 -4.96 -2.10 -32.50
N TYR A 451 -4.10 -1.70 -31.56
CA TYR A 451 -3.22 -0.54 -31.67
C TYR A 451 -1.94 -0.77 -30.86
N GLN A 452 -0.91 0.01 -31.16
CA GLN A 452 0.37 0.01 -30.43
C GLN A 452 0.49 1.28 -29.58
N GLN A 453 1.24 1.19 -28.49
CA GLN A 453 1.53 2.33 -27.64
C GLN A 453 2.95 2.27 -27.07
N VAL A 454 3.50 3.44 -26.77
CA VAL A 454 4.71 3.59 -25.94
C VAL A 454 4.32 4.00 -24.50
N PRO A 455 5.04 3.52 -23.48
CA PRO A 455 4.86 3.96 -22.11
C PRO A 455 5.31 5.41 -21.93
N MET A 456 4.79 6.09 -20.90
CA MET A 456 5.16 7.48 -20.58
C MET A 456 6.67 7.66 -20.36
N SER A 457 7.36 6.64 -19.84
CA SER A 457 8.80 6.64 -19.60
C SER A 457 9.66 6.81 -20.86
N GLN A 458 9.13 6.53 -22.05
CA GLN A 458 9.85 6.70 -23.32
C GLN A 458 9.68 8.09 -23.94
N VAL A 459 8.71 8.89 -23.47
CA VAL A 459 8.35 10.15 -24.15
C VAL A 459 9.50 11.15 -24.15
N ARG A 460 10.29 11.20 -23.07
CA ARG A 460 11.46 12.08 -23.01
C ARG A 460 12.51 11.78 -24.09
N GLU A 461 12.76 10.52 -24.37
CA GLU A 461 13.65 10.11 -25.46
C GLU A 461 13.08 10.50 -26.83
N LEU A 462 11.77 10.39 -27.02
CA LEU A 462 11.09 10.83 -28.24
C LEU A 462 11.24 12.35 -28.47
N VAL A 463 11.14 13.15 -27.41
CA VAL A 463 11.34 14.60 -27.49
C VAL A 463 12.80 14.93 -27.83
N ASN A 464 13.75 14.30 -27.14
CA ASN A 464 15.18 14.54 -27.36
C ASN A 464 15.64 14.12 -28.77
N SER A 465 15.07 13.04 -29.31
CA SER A 465 15.33 12.57 -30.67
C SER A 465 14.54 13.35 -31.75
N LYS A 466 13.73 14.34 -31.36
CA LYS A 466 12.87 15.14 -32.25
C LYS A 466 11.93 14.27 -33.08
N ALA A 467 11.38 13.22 -32.46
CA ALA A 467 10.35 12.38 -33.06
C ALA A 467 9.11 13.22 -33.42
N PHE A 468 8.34 12.77 -34.41
CA PHE A 468 7.11 13.46 -34.77
C PHE A 468 6.01 13.12 -33.77
N ILE A 469 5.68 14.08 -32.90
CA ILE A 469 4.64 13.97 -31.89
C ILE A 469 3.42 14.77 -32.34
N LEU A 470 2.26 14.11 -32.44
CA LEU A 470 0.99 14.68 -32.86
C LEU A 470 0.07 14.84 -31.64
N ASP A 471 -0.29 16.09 -31.34
CA ASP A 471 -1.26 16.43 -30.31
C ASP A 471 -2.64 16.67 -30.94
N VAL A 472 -3.61 15.84 -30.61
CA VAL A 472 -4.99 15.97 -31.14
C VAL A 472 -5.97 16.67 -30.20
N ARG A 473 -5.48 17.34 -29.15
CA ARG A 473 -6.29 18.22 -28.30
C ARG A 473 -6.68 19.49 -29.07
N GLY A 474 -7.74 20.15 -28.61
CA GLY A 474 -8.14 21.46 -29.15
C GLY A 474 -7.06 22.51 -28.93
N LYS A 475 -7.01 23.49 -29.84
CA LYS A 475 -5.97 24.54 -29.90
C LYS A 475 -5.72 25.25 -28.57
N SER A 476 -6.79 25.65 -27.86
CA SER A 476 -6.67 26.33 -26.56
C SER A 476 -5.97 25.47 -25.49
N ALA A 477 -6.17 24.15 -25.50
CA ALA A 477 -5.50 23.26 -24.56
C ALA A 477 -4.02 23.08 -24.89
N PHE A 478 -3.68 23.06 -26.18
CA PHE A 478 -2.30 23.01 -26.68
C PHE A 478 -1.53 24.29 -26.33
N GLU A 479 -2.12 25.45 -26.59
CA GLU A 479 -1.51 26.76 -26.30
C GLU A 479 -1.21 26.96 -24.81
N LYS A 480 -2.07 26.44 -23.93
CA LYS A 480 -1.82 26.47 -22.47
C LYS A 480 -0.63 25.62 -22.07
N ALA A 481 -0.56 24.38 -22.54
CA ALA A 481 0.47 23.41 -22.14
C ALA A 481 0.56 22.26 -23.14
N HIS A 482 1.74 21.94 -23.65
CA HIS A 482 1.98 20.83 -24.58
C HIS A 482 3.38 20.23 -24.45
N ILE A 483 3.59 19.09 -25.12
CA ILE A 483 4.91 18.46 -25.24
C ILE A 483 5.76 19.31 -26.18
N LYS A 484 6.96 19.71 -25.78
CA LYS A 484 7.87 20.53 -26.60
C LYS A 484 8.11 19.86 -27.95
N GLY A 485 7.92 20.61 -29.03
CA GLY A 485 8.11 20.13 -30.41
C GLY A 485 6.91 19.36 -30.99
N ALA A 486 5.82 19.18 -30.26
CA ALA A 486 4.61 18.55 -30.79
C ALA A 486 3.91 19.43 -31.84
N VAL A 487 3.30 18.78 -32.83
CA VAL A 487 2.44 19.41 -33.86
C VAL A 487 0.99 19.26 -33.43
N ASN A 488 0.22 20.36 -33.42
CA ASN A 488 -1.20 20.32 -33.05
C ASN A 488 -2.11 20.21 -34.28
N ILE A 489 -2.87 19.12 -34.34
CA ILE A 489 -3.97 18.93 -35.29
C ILE A 489 -5.17 18.42 -34.48
N PRO A 490 -6.09 19.30 -34.07
CA PRO A 490 -7.29 18.90 -33.33
C PRO A 490 -8.05 17.74 -33.99
N LEU A 491 -8.63 16.86 -33.17
CA LEU A 491 -9.33 15.65 -33.63
C LEU A 491 -10.46 15.94 -34.65
N ASP A 492 -11.14 17.08 -34.50
CA ASP A 492 -12.19 17.56 -35.40
C ASP A 492 -11.65 18.07 -36.75
N GLU A 493 -10.39 18.49 -36.81
CA GLU A 493 -9.71 18.96 -38.03
C GLU A 493 -8.90 17.85 -38.74
N ILE A 494 -8.59 16.74 -38.05
CA ILE A 494 -7.61 15.73 -38.52
C ILE A 494 -7.92 15.17 -39.91
N ARG A 495 -9.20 15.06 -40.27
CA ARG A 495 -9.65 14.51 -41.57
C ARG A 495 -9.38 15.46 -42.73
N GLN A 496 -9.31 16.76 -42.47
CA GLN A 496 -9.04 17.78 -43.49
C GLN A 496 -7.54 18.05 -43.64
N ARG A 497 -6.74 17.70 -42.62
CA ARG A 497 -5.32 18.02 -42.51
C ARG A 497 -4.41 16.77 -42.59
N LEU A 498 -4.88 15.72 -43.30
CA LEU A 498 -4.15 14.45 -43.43
C LEU A 498 -2.78 14.60 -44.13
N ASN A 499 -2.65 15.58 -45.00
CA ASN A 499 -1.41 15.91 -45.73
C ASN A 499 -0.29 16.45 -44.83
N GLU A 500 -0.62 16.92 -43.63
CA GLU A 500 0.36 17.41 -42.64
C GLU A 500 0.97 16.27 -41.79
N ILE A 501 0.38 15.07 -41.86
CA ILE A 501 0.81 13.90 -41.07
C ILE A 501 1.74 13.05 -41.94
N PRO A 502 2.99 12.83 -41.52
CA PRO A 502 3.96 12.08 -42.31
C PRO A 502 3.61 10.59 -42.39
N ARG A 503 3.94 9.97 -43.52
CA ARG A 503 3.74 8.52 -43.78
C ARG A 503 5.05 7.73 -43.80
N ASP A 504 6.18 8.41 -43.88
CA ASP A 504 7.54 7.90 -44.06
C ASP A 504 8.29 7.69 -42.73
N ARG A 505 7.74 8.16 -41.60
CA ARG A 505 8.30 8.01 -40.25
C ARG A 505 7.22 7.77 -39.22
N THR A 506 7.57 7.18 -38.08
CA THR A 506 6.63 6.94 -36.98
C THR A 506 5.99 8.23 -36.47
N VAL A 507 4.67 8.21 -36.25
CA VAL A 507 3.88 9.29 -35.66
C VAL A 507 3.43 8.86 -34.27
N TYR A 508 3.92 9.58 -33.25
CA TYR A 508 3.52 9.37 -31.87
C TYR A 508 2.36 10.28 -31.53
N ILE A 509 1.19 9.72 -31.26
CA ILE A 509 -0.04 10.49 -31.09
C ILE A 509 -0.50 10.50 -29.64
N HIS A 510 -0.96 11.66 -29.17
CA HIS A 510 -1.54 11.79 -27.83
C HIS A 510 -2.71 12.77 -27.80
N CYS A 511 -3.49 12.70 -26.73
CA CYS A 511 -4.50 13.70 -26.42
C CYS A 511 -4.36 14.16 -24.96
N ARG A 512 -5.47 14.27 -24.22
CA ARG A 512 -5.47 14.52 -22.77
C ARG A 512 -5.25 13.23 -21.95
N THR A 513 -6.07 12.20 -22.20
CA THR A 513 -6.16 10.97 -21.37
C THR A 513 -6.12 9.67 -22.19
N SER A 514 -5.69 9.73 -23.45
CA SER A 514 -5.68 8.65 -24.46
C SER A 514 -7.05 8.27 -25.06
N TRP A 515 -8.13 8.93 -24.64
CA TRP A 515 -9.46 8.72 -25.24
C TRP A 515 -9.54 9.20 -26.69
N ASN A 516 -9.34 10.50 -26.91
CA ASN A 516 -9.42 11.12 -28.24
C ASN A 516 -8.31 10.66 -29.20
N SER A 517 -7.13 10.30 -28.69
CA SER A 517 -6.05 9.81 -29.55
C SER A 517 -6.37 8.42 -30.11
N TYR A 518 -7.09 7.57 -29.37
CA TYR A 518 -7.60 6.30 -29.91
C TYR A 518 -8.56 6.51 -31.09
N TYR A 519 -9.48 7.48 -30.99
CA TYR A 519 -10.34 7.84 -32.13
C TYR A 519 -9.54 8.33 -33.34
N ALA A 520 -8.52 9.16 -33.12
CA ALA A 520 -7.62 9.60 -34.17
C ALA A 520 -6.87 8.42 -34.80
N ILE A 521 -6.36 7.48 -34.01
CA ILE A 521 -5.69 6.26 -34.51
C ILE A 521 -6.63 5.47 -35.42
N CYS A 522 -7.86 5.21 -34.99
CA CYS A 522 -8.84 4.48 -35.79
C CYS A 522 -9.15 5.21 -37.11
N ALA A 523 -9.32 6.53 -37.07
CA ALA A 523 -9.54 7.33 -38.27
C ALA A 523 -8.34 7.27 -39.22
N LEU A 524 -7.12 7.50 -38.72
CA LEU A 524 -5.90 7.47 -39.53
C LEU A 524 -5.63 6.08 -40.13
N LYS A 525 -5.86 5.00 -39.37
CA LYS A 525 -5.80 3.64 -39.91
C LYS A 525 -6.76 3.43 -41.08
N GLY A 526 -7.98 3.96 -40.98
CA GLY A 526 -8.95 3.97 -42.09
C GLY A 526 -8.48 4.70 -43.35
N TYR A 527 -7.59 5.69 -43.21
CA TYR A 527 -6.92 6.39 -44.31
C TYR A 527 -5.56 5.76 -44.69
N GLY A 528 -5.29 4.53 -44.24
CA GLY A 528 -4.09 3.76 -44.60
C GLY A 528 -2.81 4.20 -43.89
N PHE A 529 -2.89 4.87 -42.74
CA PHE A 529 -1.72 5.11 -41.89
C PHE A 529 -1.41 3.84 -41.06
N ASN A 530 -0.20 3.31 -41.22
CA ASN A 530 0.27 2.10 -40.52
C ASN A 530 1.41 2.38 -39.53
N ASN A 531 1.82 3.64 -39.42
CA ASN A 531 2.98 4.15 -38.69
C ASN A 531 2.58 4.94 -37.43
N ILE A 532 1.37 4.72 -36.89
CA ILE A 532 0.83 5.48 -35.75
C ILE A 532 0.99 4.68 -34.45
N ILE A 533 1.61 5.30 -33.44
CA ILE A 533 1.80 4.71 -32.11
C ILE A 533 1.23 5.68 -31.06
N ASN A 534 0.38 5.17 -30.17
CA ASN A 534 -0.20 5.99 -29.10
C ASN A 534 0.83 6.28 -27.99
N ILE A 535 0.74 7.44 -27.35
CA ILE A 535 1.43 7.70 -26.08
C ILE A 535 0.47 7.33 -24.93
N GLN A 536 0.82 6.30 -24.15
CA GLN A 536 0.07 5.87 -22.98
C GLN A 536 -0.08 7.03 -21.97
N GLY A 537 -1.23 7.15 -21.31
CA GLY A 537 -1.51 8.22 -20.34
C GLY A 537 -1.71 9.61 -20.95
N SER A 538 -1.21 9.84 -22.17
CA SER A 538 -1.31 11.10 -22.89
C SER A 538 -0.80 12.28 -22.03
N PHE A 539 -1.28 13.50 -22.27
CA PHE A 539 -0.73 14.68 -21.60
C PHE A 539 -0.95 14.73 -20.08
N LEU A 540 -2.10 14.23 -19.58
CA LEU A 540 -2.40 14.22 -18.14
C LEU A 540 -1.47 13.27 -17.37
N GLY A 541 -1.37 12.02 -17.82
CA GLY A 541 -0.47 11.05 -17.19
C GLY A 541 0.98 11.52 -17.26
N LEU A 542 1.40 12.04 -18.42
CA LEU A 542 2.76 12.55 -18.61
C LEU A 542 3.06 13.77 -17.72
N SER A 543 2.08 14.66 -17.49
CA SER A 543 2.25 15.78 -16.57
C SER A 543 2.61 15.30 -15.16
N TYR A 544 1.90 14.29 -14.64
CA TYR A 544 2.26 13.69 -13.35
C TYR A 544 3.60 12.96 -13.39
N HIS A 545 3.88 12.24 -14.48
CA HIS A 545 5.12 11.47 -14.62
C HIS A 545 6.38 12.33 -14.60
N GLU A 546 6.31 13.54 -15.15
CA GLU A 546 7.48 14.42 -15.29
C GLU A 546 7.63 15.44 -14.15
N TYR A 547 6.51 15.91 -13.57
CA TYR A 547 6.50 17.09 -12.69
C TYR A 547 7.45 17.01 -11.50
N PHE A 548 7.31 15.99 -10.65
CA PHE A 548 8.08 15.91 -9.42
C PHE A 548 9.59 15.93 -9.73
N LYS A 549 10.02 15.04 -10.63
CA LYS A 549 11.43 14.94 -11.05
C LYS A 549 11.93 16.23 -11.72
N ASP A 550 11.12 16.90 -12.55
CA ASP A 550 11.50 18.19 -13.16
C ASP A 550 11.61 19.32 -12.12
N LYS A 551 10.93 19.21 -10.97
CA LYS A 551 11.01 20.19 -9.88
C LYS A 551 12.12 19.92 -8.89
N THR A 552 12.51 18.65 -8.70
CA THR A 552 13.46 18.23 -7.67
C THR A 552 14.83 17.83 -8.21
N THR A 553 15.01 17.81 -9.54
CA THR A 553 16.29 17.50 -10.18
C THR A 553 16.66 18.59 -11.20
N ASP A 554 17.94 18.72 -11.54
CA ASP A 554 18.45 19.73 -12.48
C ASP A 554 18.12 19.45 -13.97
N ARG A 555 17.05 18.69 -14.25
CA ARG A 555 16.69 18.30 -15.63
C ARG A 555 15.71 19.30 -16.26
N GLU A 556 15.93 19.63 -17.52
CA GLU A 556 15.02 20.50 -18.27
C GLU A 556 13.69 19.78 -18.56
N SER A 557 12.57 20.47 -18.37
CA SER A 557 11.26 19.90 -18.68
C SER A 557 11.06 19.67 -20.19
N ILE A 558 10.43 18.55 -20.55
CA ILE A 558 9.98 18.25 -21.93
C ILE A 558 8.58 18.83 -22.23
N LEU A 559 7.93 19.44 -21.24
CA LEU A 559 6.63 20.08 -21.39
C LEU A 559 6.81 21.60 -21.37
N THR A 560 5.93 22.33 -22.05
CA THR A 560 5.92 23.80 -21.97
C THR A 560 5.33 24.30 -20.65
N ASP A 561 4.38 23.55 -20.11
CA ASP A 561 3.80 23.68 -18.77
C ASP A 561 3.11 22.36 -18.40
N TYR A 562 2.64 22.24 -17.17
CA TYR A 562 1.89 21.07 -16.67
C TYR A 562 0.39 21.34 -16.67
N ASN A 563 -0.40 20.28 -16.81
CA ASN A 563 -1.83 20.40 -16.61
C ASN A 563 -2.37 19.21 -15.82
N PHE A 564 -2.88 19.47 -14.63
CA PHE A 564 -3.48 18.46 -13.74
C PHE A 564 -5.01 18.52 -13.68
N ASN A 565 -5.62 19.56 -14.28
CA ASN A 565 -7.06 19.84 -14.21
C ASN A 565 -7.83 19.42 -15.47
#